data_AF-A0A9C7PIS9-F1
#
_entry.id   AF-A0A9C7PIS9-F1
#
_cell.length_a   1.000
_cell.length_b   1.000
_cell.length_c   1.000
_cell.angle_alpha   90.00
_cell.angle_beta   90.00
_cell.angle_gamma   90.00
#
_symmetry.space_group_name_H-M   'P 1'
#
loop_
_entity.id
_entity.type
_entity.pdbx_description
1 polymer ?
#
loop_
_entity_poly.entity_id
_entity_poly.type
_entity_poly.pdbx_seq_one_letter_code
_entity_poly.pdbx_strand_id
1 'polypeptide(L)'
;MTQWLMQGDIPEEIELGDEADFADQREEGSSVRVRGVPLDGEEVLAHSPQGIRLKKLALEWGARVAAVVDKDLSLRRLKFSDAIREANDELVEDPLARADADFLILCGILAREFQADLIKAFSGIAE
;
A
#
# COMPACT_ATOMS: atom_id res chain seq x y z
N MET A 1 -10.55 -0.90 3.55
CA MET A 1 -9.89 0.43 3.54
C MET A 1 -10.60 1.48 4.38
N THR A 2 -11.77 2.04 4.00
CA THR A 2 -12.40 3.11 4.82
C THR A 2 -12.64 2.69 6.27
N GLN A 3 -13.06 1.45 6.49
CA GLN A 3 -13.24 0.89 7.83
C GLN A 3 -11.93 0.88 8.64
N TRP A 4 -10.79 0.60 8.02
CA TRP A 4 -9.49 0.53 8.69
C TRP A 4 -9.11 1.87 9.32
N LEU A 5 -9.27 2.98 8.59
CA LEU A 5 -9.03 4.32 9.15
C LEU A 5 -10.07 4.71 10.21
N MET A 6 -11.34 4.36 10.02
CA MET A 6 -12.42 4.81 10.90
C MET A 6 -12.52 4.03 12.21
N GLN A 7 -12.16 2.75 12.19
CA GLN A 7 -12.34 1.83 13.33
C GLN A 7 -11.01 1.37 13.92
N GLY A 8 -9.88 1.69 13.28
CA GLY A 8 -8.57 1.19 13.70
C GLY A 8 -8.35 -0.29 13.40
N ASP A 9 -9.21 -0.92 12.60
CA ASP A 9 -9.14 -2.34 12.23
C ASP A 9 -8.12 -2.60 11.11
N ILE A 10 -6.92 -2.02 11.22
CA ILE A 10 -5.84 -2.25 10.25
C ILE A 10 -5.27 -3.65 10.51
N PRO A 11 -5.10 -4.51 9.48
CA PRO A 11 -4.46 -5.80 9.64
C PRO A 11 -3.05 -5.68 10.23
N GLU A 12 -2.64 -6.64 11.06
CA GLU A 12 -1.36 -6.61 11.79
C GLU A 12 -0.15 -6.52 10.86
N GLU A 13 -0.24 -7.08 9.67
CA GLU A 13 0.83 -7.07 8.67
C GLU A 13 0.94 -5.75 7.89
N ILE A 14 0.03 -4.80 8.12
CA ILE A 14 -0.13 -3.56 7.36
C ILE A 14 0.09 -2.34 8.24
N GLU A 15 0.89 -1.41 7.72
CA GLU A 15 1.05 -0.07 8.27
C GLU A 15 0.47 0.97 7.30
N LEU A 16 -0.03 2.08 7.86
CA LEU A 16 -0.51 3.20 7.06
C LEU A 16 0.69 3.99 6.51
N GLY A 17 0.67 4.25 5.21
CA GLY A 17 1.57 5.21 4.60
C GLY A 17 1.15 6.66 4.84
N ASP A 18 1.65 7.55 4.00
CA ASP A 18 1.53 9.00 4.17
C ASP A 18 0.52 9.65 3.22
N GLU A 19 -0.23 8.87 2.42
CA GLU A 19 -1.15 9.37 1.40
C GLU A 19 -2.52 8.66 1.44
N ALA A 20 -3.59 9.46 1.38
CA ALA A 20 -4.95 8.98 1.16
C ALA A 20 -5.72 9.90 0.20
N ASP A 21 -6.51 9.31 -0.71
CA ASP A 21 -7.48 10.04 -1.54
C ASP A 21 -8.88 9.63 -1.08
N PHE A 22 -9.72 10.60 -0.73
CA PHE A 22 -11.14 10.45 -0.41
C PHE A 22 -12.00 11.01 -1.54
N ALA A 23 -13.19 10.45 -1.74
CA ALA A 23 -14.18 10.94 -2.70
C ALA A 23 -15.59 10.88 -2.11
N ASP A 24 -16.43 11.89 -2.39
CA ASP A 24 -17.86 11.82 -2.07
C ASP A 24 -18.56 10.91 -3.10
N GLN A 25 -19.38 9.99 -2.63
CA GLN A 25 -20.16 9.09 -3.49
C GLN A 25 -21.41 9.77 -4.09
N ARG A 26 -21.82 10.92 -3.56
CA ARG A 26 -23.05 11.65 -3.96
C ARG A 26 -22.76 12.77 -4.95
N GLU A 27 -21.54 13.29 -4.94
CA GLU A 27 -21.13 14.41 -5.80
C GLU A 27 -19.90 14.01 -6.62
N GLU A 28 -20.13 13.85 -7.92
CA GLU A 28 -19.06 13.47 -8.84
C GLU A 28 -18.01 14.58 -8.95
N GLY A 29 -16.74 14.21 -8.80
CA GLY A 29 -15.60 15.15 -8.86
C GLY A 29 -15.18 15.74 -7.51
N SER A 30 -16.02 15.61 -6.46
CA SER A 30 -15.64 16.01 -5.10
C SER A 30 -14.62 15.02 -4.51
N SER A 31 -13.40 15.50 -4.25
CA SER A 31 -12.32 14.66 -3.69
C SER A 31 -11.40 15.46 -2.77
N VAL A 32 -10.90 14.78 -1.72
CA VAL A 32 -9.93 15.32 -0.77
C VAL A 32 -8.71 14.43 -0.81
N ARG A 33 -7.54 15.03 -1.02
CA ARG A 33 -6.25 14.33 -0.99
C ARG A 33 -5.46 14.79 0.22
N VAL A 34 -5.02 13.82 1.00
CA VAL A 34 -4.21 14.03 2.20
C VAL A 34 -2.82 13.45 1.95
N ARG A 35 -1.78 14.24 2.26
CA ARG A 35 -0.38 13.82 2.14
C ARG A 35 0.47 14.41 3.26
N GLY A 36 1.43 13.63 3.77
CA GLY A 36 2.45 14.11 4.70
C GLY A 36 1.94 14.45 6.10
N VAL A 37 0.78 13.89 6.48
CA VAL A 37 0.21 13.98 7.84
C VAL A 37 -0.26 12.59 8.27
N PRO A 38 -0.33 12.32 9.59
CA PRO A 38 -0.88 11.06 10.11
C PRO A 38 -2.31 10.85 9.61
N LEU A 39 -2.55 9.74 8.91
CA LEU A 39 -3.84 9.44 8.28
C LEU A 39 -4.93 9.00 9.28
N ASP A 40 -4.52 8.60 10.47
CA ASP A 40 -5.34 8.26 11.64
C ASP A 40 -5.59 9.46 12.57
N GLY A 41 -5.07 10.65 12.22
CA GLY A 41 -5.29 11.87 12.98
C GLY A 41 -6.72 12.40 12.87
N GLU A 42 -7.22 13.01 13.94
CA GLU A 42 -8.59 13.57 14.01
C GLU A 42 -8.93 14.50 12.84
N GLU A 43 -7.97 15.30 12.36
CA GLU A 43 -8.15 16.20 11.22
C GLU A 43 -8.48 15.45 9.92
N VAL A 44 -7.79 14.34 9.66
CA VAL A 44 -8.03 13.49 8.48
C VAL A 44 -9.37 12.77 8.62
N LEU A 45 -9.65 12.25 9.81
CA LEU A 45 -10.90 11.55 10.10
C LEU A 45 -12.12 12.49 10.01
N ALA A 46 -11.97 13.77 10.37
CA ALA A 46 -13.02 14.79 10.25
C ALA A 46 -13.44 15.04 8.78
N HIS A 47 -12.55 14.78 7.82
CA HIS A 47 -12.86 14.82 6.39
C HIS A 47 -13.52 13.54 5.86
N SER A 48 -13.86 12.57 6.72
CA SER A 48 -14.62 11.36 6.38
C SER A 48 -16.06 11.32 6.96
N PRO A 49 -16.89 12.36 6.81
CA PRO A 49 -18.31 12.29 7.17
C PRO A 49 -19.09 11.33 6.25
N GLN A 50 -20.34 11.04 6.61
CA GLN A 50 -21.24 10.18 5.85
C GLN A 50 -21.23 10.54 4.36
N GLY A 51 -20.97 9.57 3.49
CA GLY A 51 -20.92 9.73 2.02
C GLY A 51 -19.51 9.86 1.44
N ILE A 52 -18.51 10.19 2.25
CA ILE A 52 -17.11 10.23 1.82
C ILE A 52 -16.45 8.85 2.04
N ARG A 53 -15.75 8.34 1.02
CA ARG A 53 -15.06 7.04 1.05
C ARG A 53 -13.63 7.17 0.59
N LEU A 54 -12.75 6.32 1.13
CA LEU A 54 -11.41 6.16 0.59
C LEU A 54 -11.50 5.60 -0.83
N LYS A 55 -10.81 6.30 -1.73
CA LYS A 55 -10.52 5.86 -3.09
C LYS A 55 -9.12 5.28 -3.18
N LYS A 56 -8.13 5.88 -2.51
CA LYS A 56 -6.76 5.38 -2.48
C LYS A 56 -6.18 5.47 -1.08
N LEU A 57 -5.32 4.51 -0.74
CA LEU A 57 -4.61 4.49 0.52
C LEU A 57 -3.18 3.98 0.30
N ALA A 58 -2.19 4.74 0.76
CA ALA A 58 -0.82 4.27 0.87
C ALA A 58 -0.70 3.31 2.04
N LEU A 59 -0.11 2.15 1.79
CA LEU A 59 0.06 1.06 2.74
C LEU A 59 1.49 0.52 2.63
N GLU A 60 1.99 0.03 3.75
CA GLU A 60 3.28 -0.66 3.85
C GLU A 60 3.08 -2.04 4.50
N TRP A 61 3.80 -3.04 4.00
CA TRP A 61 3.74 -4.42 4.46
C TRP A 61 5.11 -4.83 5.01
N GLY A 62 5.15 -5.12 6.31
CA GLY A 62 6.32 -5.67 7.00
C GLY A 62 7.62 -4.89 6.81
N ALA A 63 7.55 -3.56 6.66
CA ALA A 63 8.69 -2.69 6.34
C ALA A 63 9.47 -3.10 5.07
N ARG A 64 8.84 -3.83 4.15
CA ARG A 64 9.47 -4.43 2.95
C ARG A 64 8.90 -3.90 1.66
N VAL A 65 7.58 -3.78 1.58
CA VAL A 65 6.86 -3.37 0.38
C VAL A 65 5.92 -2.24 0.73
N ALA A 66 5.93 -1.17 -0.04
CA ALA A 66 4.97 -0.08 0.07
C ALA A 66 4.26 0.12 -1.28
N ALA A 67 2.96 0.39 -1.25
CA ALA A 67 2.17 0.68 -2.43
C ALA A 67 0.96 1.57 -2.10
N VAL A 68 0.48 2.30 -3.09
CA VAL A 68 -0.82 2.96 -3.05
C VAL A 68 -1.86 2.03 -3.64
N VAL A 69 -2.80 1.57 -2.82
CA VAL A 69 -3.91 0.71 -3.22
C VAL A 69 -5.11 1.57 -3.59
N ASP A 70 -5.65 1.39 -4.79
CA ASP A 70 -6.86 2.04 -5.26
C ASP A 70 -8.11 1.17 -4.94
N LYS A 71 -9.30 1.74 -5.08
CA LYS A 71 -10.58 1.06 -4.74
C LYS A 71 -10.87 -0.16 -5.60
N ASP A 72 -10.23 -0.26 -6.76
CA ASP A 72 -10.30 -1.38 -7.70
C ASP A 72 -9.18 -2.41 -7.47
N LEU A 73 -8.47 -2.29 -6.34
CA LEU A 73 -7.30 -3.09 -5.97
C LEU A 73 -6.10 -2.93 -6.91
N SER A 74 -6.11 -1.90 -7.78
CA SER A 74 -4.90 -1.55 -8.54
C SER A 74 -3.81 -1.04 -7.58
N LEU A 75 -2.61 -1.56 -7.77
CA LEU A 75 -1.42 -1.19 -7.00
C LEU A 75 -0.63 -0.15 -7.79
N ARG A 76 -0.31 0.97 -7.15
CA ARG A 76 0.46 2.07 -7.75
C ARG A 76 1.65 2.40 -6.87
N ARG A 77 2.71 2.95 -7.48
CA ARG A 77 3.94 3.36 -6.76
C ARG A 77 4.51 2.26 -5.87
N LEU A 78 4.52 1.03 -6.39
CA LEU A 78 5.15 -0.10 -5.71
C LEU A 78 6.62 0.23 -5.42
N LYS A 79 7.00 0.16 -4.15
CA LYS A 79 8.34 0.43 -3.66
C LYS A 79 8.78 -0.73 -2.77
N PHE A 80 10.02 -1.14 -2.92
CA PHE A 80 10.67 -2.09 -2.02
C PHE A 80 11.60 -1.33 -1.07
N SER A 81 11.79 -1.85 0.14
CA SER A 81 12.72 -1.31 1.13
C SER A 81 14.14 -1.26 0.57
N ASP A 82 14.94 -0.33 1.08
CA ASP A 82 16.33 -0.17 0.66
C ASP A 82 17.14 -1.45 0.96
N ALA A 83 16.86 -2.11 2.09
CA ALA A 83 17.47 -3.41 2.43
C ALA A 83 17.23 -4.50 1.37
N ILE A 84 16.06 -4.52 0.71
CA ILE A 84 15.77 -5.45 -0.40
C ILE A 84 16.52 -5.01 -1.66
N ARG A 85 16.53 -3.71 -1.95
CA ARG A 85 17.13 -3.15 -3.17
C ARG A 85 18.65 -3.25 -3.18
N GLU A 86 19.26 -3.21 -2.01
CA GLU A 86 20.71 -3.25 -1.79
C GLU A 86 21.22 -4.67 -1.55
N ALA A 87 20.34 -5.67 -1.55
CA ALA A 87 20.66 -7.06 -1.19
C ALA A 87 21.77 -7.69 -2.05
N ASN A 88 21.92 -7.24 -3.30
CA ASN A 88 22.93 -7.75 -4.25
C ASN A 88 23.96 -6.69 -4.65
N ASP A 89 24.12 -5.61 -3.87
CA ASP A 89 25.06 -4.53 -4.20
C ASP A 89 26.51 -5.00 -4.28
N GLU A 90 26.85 -6.12 -3.63
CA GLU A 90 28.16 -6.76 -3.70
C GLU A 90 28.43 -7.45 -5.06
N LEU A 91 27.41 -7.73 -5.87
CA LEU A 91 27.55 -8.31 -7.23
C LEU A 91 27.92 -7.22 -8.26
N VAL A 92 29.10 -6.62 -8.10
CA VAL A 92 29.53 -5.46 -8.90
C VAL A 92 30.10 -5.85 -10.27
N GLU A 93 30.63 -7.08 -10.40
CA GLU A 93 31.41 -7.50 -11.58
C GLU A 93 30.54 -7.95 -12.77
N ASP A 94 29.30 -8.38 -12.50
CA ASP A 94 28.36 -8.84 -13.53
C ASP A 94 26.99 -8.17 -13.35
N PRO A 95 26.75 -7.06 -14.05
CA PRO A 95 25.48 -6.33 -13.97
C PRO A 95 24.26 -7.15 -14.41
N LEU A 96 24.43 -8.14 -15.29
CA LEU A 96 23.33 -8.98 -15.75
C LEU A 96 22.97 -10.01 -14.68
N ALA A 97 23.97 -10.65 -14.08
CA ALA A 97 23.75 -11.57 -12.96
C ALA A 97 23.13 -10.84 -11.75
N ARG A 98 23.55 -9.60 -11.46
CA ARG A 98 22.91 -8.77 -10.43
C ARG A 98 21.45 -8.49 -10.75
N ALA A 99 21.13 -8.08 -11.98
CA ALA A 99 19.76 -7.83 -12.39
C ALA A 99 18.86 -9.07 -12.28
N ASP A 100 19.38 -10.26 -12.66
CA ASP A 100 18.67 -11.53 -12.50
C ASP A 100 18.44 -11.87 -11.02
N ALA A 101 19.44 -11.68 -10.17
CA ALA A 101 19.33 -11.90 -8.74
C ALA A 101 18.31 -10.95 -8.07
N ASP A 102 18.35 -9.66 -8.42
CA ASP A 102 17.39 -8.66 -7.97
C ASP A 102 15.97 -9.05 -8.40
N PHE A 103 15.79 -9.41 -9.67
CA PHE A 103 14.49 -9.84 -10.20
C PHE A 103 13.93 -11.04 -9.43
N LEU A 104 14.76 -12.04 -9.14
CA LEU A 104 14.36 -13.22 -8.37
C LEU A 104 13.91 -12.87 -6.95
N ILE A 105 14.63 -11.99 -6.25
CA ILE A 105 14.26 -11.53 -4.91
C ILE A 105 12.91 -10.81 -4.95
N LEU A 106 12.74 -9.86 -5.88
CA LEU A 106 11.50 -9.09 -6.02
C LEU A 106 10.30 -9.99 -6.35
N CYS A 107 10.47 -10.94 -7.28
CA CYS A 107 9.44 -11.93 -7.59
C CYS A 107 9.08 -12.81 -6.39
N GLY A 108 10.08 -13.23 -5.62
CA GLY A 108 9.87 -14.03 -4.41
C GLY A 108 9.01 -13.30 -3.37
N ILE A 109 9.33 -12.03 -3.11
CA ILE A 109 8.59 -11.18 -2.16
C ILE A 109 7.15 -10.98 -2.64
N LEU A 110 6.96 -10.63 -3.91
CA LEU A 110 5.64 -10.38 -4.47
C LEU A 110 4.75 -11.63 -4.47
N ALA A 111 5.27 -12.76 -4.95
CA ALA A 111 4.49 -13.97 -5.18
C ALA A 111 4.15 -14.74 -3.91
N ARG A 112 4.95 -14.61 -2.84
CA ARG A 112 4.79 -15.42 -1.63
C ARG A 112 4.20 -14.66 -0.47
N GLU A 113 4.83 -13.54 -0.12
CA GLU A 113 4.48 -12.81 1.10
C GLU A 113 3.41 -11.78 0.77
N PHE A 114 3.74 -10.84 -0.11
CA PHE A 114 2.87 -9.70 -0.41
C PHE A 114 1.51 -10.12 -0.99
N GLN A 115 1.46 -11.08 -1.92
CA GLN A 115 0.20 -11.55 -2.48
C GLN A 115 -0.70 -12.19 -1.40
N ALA A 116 -0.12 -13.01 -0.50
CA ALA A 116 -0.89 -13.67 0.55
C ALA A 116 -1.46 -12.65 1.54
N ASP A 117 -0.64 -11.69 1.96
CA ASP A 117 -1.04 -10.63 2.89
C ASP A 117 -2.12 -9.73 2.29
N LEU A 118 -1.99 -9.37 1.00
CA LEU A 118 -2.99 -8.59 0.29
C LEU A 118 -4.33 -9.33 0.21
N ILE A 119 -4.33 -10.62 -0.16
CA ILE A 119 -5.55 -11.43 -0.23
C ILE A 119 -6.20 -11.53 1.16
N LYS A 120 -5.41 -11.82 2.21
CA LYS A 120 -5.90 -11.92 3.59
C LYS A 120 -6.51 -10.60 4.06
N ALA A 121 -5.82 -9.48 3.84
CA ALA A 121 -6.27 -8.16 4.25
C ALA A 121 -7.61 -7.77 3.62
N PHE A 122 -7.82 -8.13 2.34
CA PHE A 122 -9.04 -7.81 1.59
C PHE A 122 -10.11 -8.91 1.64
N SER A 123 -10.07 -9.77 2.65
CA SER A 123 -11.08 -10.82 2.93
C SER A 123 -11.17 -11.95 1.91
N GLY A 124 -10.11 -12.22 1.16
CA GLY A 124 -10.03 -13.34 0.22
C GLY A 124 -10.34 -12.97 -1.23
N ILE A 125 -10.36 -13.99 -2.10
CA ILE A 125 -10.72 -13.85 -3.52
C ILE A 125 -12.21 -14.18 -3.65
N ALA A 126 -12.96 -13.36 -4.40
CA ALA A 126 -14.35 -13.66 -4.73
C ALA A 126 -14.43 -14.94 -5.59
N GLU A 127 -15.33 -15.86 -5.22
CA GLU A 127 -15.64 -17.06 -6.00
C GLU A 127 -16.52 -16.77 -7.23
#